data_AF-A0A0F9C2P1-F1
#
_entry.id   AF-A0A0F9C2P1-F1
#
_cell.length_a   1.000
_cell.length_b   1.000
_cell.length_c   1.000
_cell.angle_alpha   90.00
_cell.angle_beta   90.00
_cell.angle_gamma   90.00
#
_symmetry.space_group_name_H-M   'P 1'
#
loop_
_entity.id
_entity.type
_entity.pdbx_description
1 polymer ?
#
loop_
_entity_poly.entity_id
_entity_poly.type
_entity_poly.pdbx_seq_one_letter_code
_entity_poly.pdbx_strand_id
1 'polypeptide(L)'
;YNTTGCTNYSSSASLDTFALTVNKISPTGTISGTTPIKEETAGDVEGTESNIGDVDIIYKLYRNGIVVSNPDITILNIVGIYTYIYNATGGANYTSNSSLDTFILTVILDPSIIRYDDLTKRIIQFLQALIVLSSSIILMFLIRAFWEEQMTLGEMIRTGLYVGLGVFVLIMLMSPLVSYIAGIIT
;
A
#
# COMPACT_ATOMS: atom_id res chain seq x y z
N TYR A 1 63.70 1.06 -24.09
CA TYR A 1 65.04 0.72 -24.64
C TYR A 1 66.06 1.41 -23.76
N ASN A 2 66.95 0.66 -23.10
CA ASN A 2 68.01 1.21 -22.27
C ASN A 2 69.31 1.17 -23.07
N THR A 3 69.88 2.31 -23.42
CA THR A 3 71.18 2.39 -24.09
C THR A 3 72.24 2.63 -23.03
N THR A 4 73.17 1.67 -22.89
CA THR A 4 74.38 1.85 -22.08
C THR A 4 75.20 2.96 -22.70
N GLY A 5 75.29 4.11 -22.04
CA GLY A 5 75.84 5.34 -22.57
C GLY A 5 77.29 5.21 -23.10
N CYS A 6 77.56 5.88 -24.22
CA CYS A 6 78.90 6.09 -24.76
C CYS A 6 79.40 7.50 -24.40
N THR A 7 80.72 7.69 -24.47
CA THR A 7 81.57 8.81 -23.97
C THR A 7 81.16 10.25 -24.31
N ASN A 8 80.10 10.51 -25.08
CA ASN A 8 79.65 11.86 -25.43
C ASN A 8 78.14 12.11 -25.23
N TYR A 9 77.45 11.19 -24.55
CA TYR A 9 76.05 11.35 -24.17
C TYR A 9 75.93 11.07 -22.67
N SER A 10 75.53 12.07 -21.88
CA SER A 10 75.08 11.83 -20.51
C SER A 10 73.92 10.84 -20.57
N SER A 11 74.00 9.76 -19.79
CA SER A 11 72.90 8.80 -19.65
C SER A 11 71.63 9.59 -19.38
N SER A 12 70.64 9.50 -20.28
CA SER A 12 69.39 10.23 -20.13
C SER A 12 68.84 9.95 -18.74
N ALA A 13 68.68 11.04 -17.97
CA ALA A 13 68.13 11.01 -16.64
C ALA A 13 66.83 10.20 -16.65
N SER A 14 66.63 9.42 -15.60
CA SER A 14 65.40 8.70 -15.23
C SER A 14 64.18 9.26 -15.97
N LEU A 15 63.53 8.45 -16.80
CA LEU A 15 62.21 8.80 -17.34
C LEU A 15 61.31 9.08 -16.14
N ASP A 16 60.85 10.31 -16.02
CA ASP A 16 59.93 10.73 -14.98
C ASP A 16 58.64 9.92 -15.16
N THR A 17 58.42 8.90 -14.34
CA THR A 17 57.22 8.08 -14.40
C THR A 17 56.08 8.86 -13.75
N PHE A 18 55.30 9.54 -14.58
CA PHE A 18 54.04 10.15 -14.15
C PHE A 18 53.01 9.05 -13.91
N ALA A 19 52.53 8.92 -12.67
CA ALA A 19 51.36 8.11 -12.38
C ALA A 19 50.09 8.92 -12.70
N LEU A 20 49.31 8.46 -13.69
CA LEU A 20 47.98 9.01 -13.96
C LEU A 20 46.94 8.19 -13.21
N THR A 21 46.26 8.81 -12.25
CA THR A 21 45.08 8.23 -11.62
C THR A 21 43.84 8.61 -12.42
N VAL A 22 43.17 7.61 -12.99
CA VAL A 22 41.86 7.78 -13.64
C VAL A 22 40.78 7.31 -12.67
N ASN A 23 39.93 8.23 -12.23
CA ASN A 23 38.81 7.92 -11.34
C ASN A 23 37.65 7.34 -12.14
N LYS A 24 36.93 6.38 -11.53
CA LYS A 24 35.68 5.86 -12.08
C LYS A 24 34.56 6.89 -11.95
N ILE A 25 33.63 6.87 -12.90
CA ILE A 25 32.44 7.73 -12.96
C ILE A 25 31.32 7.09 -12.13
N SER A 26 30.48 7.89 -11.49
CA SER A 26 29.25 7.37 -10.86
C SER A 26 28.14 7.26 -11.91
N PRO A 27 27.49 6.10 -12.07
CA PRO A 27 26.38 5.96 -13.02
C PRO A 27 25.18 6.82 -12.60
N THR A 28 24.37 7.22 -13.57
CA THR A 28 23.10 7.94 -13.35
C THR A 28 21.92 7.14 -13.89
N GLY A 29 20.76 7.27 -13.27
CA GLY A 29 19.51 6.67 -13.73
C GLY A 29 18.32 7.30 -13.02
N THR A 30 17.13 7.05 -13.55
CA THR A 30 15.87 7.60 -13.02
C THR A 30 14.80 6.52 -12.96
N ILE A 31 13.86 6.63 -12.03
CA ILE A 31 12.66 5.80 -11.96
C ILE A 31 11.43 6.65 -12.29
N SER A 32 10.53 6.10 -13.08
CA SER A 32 9.23 6.70 -13.37
C SER A 32 8.12 5.65 -13.26
N GLY A 33 6.89 6.10 -13.01
CA GLY A 33 5.71 5.27 -12.91
C GLY A 33 4.51 6.09 -12.46
N THR A 34 3.31 5.54 -12.63
CA THR A 34 2.05 6.15 -12.19
C THR A 34 1.84 5.91 -10.70
N THR A 35 1.49 6.97 -9.94
CA THR A 35 1.15 6.86 -8.52
C THR A 35 0.16 7.96 -8.13
N PRO A 36 -0.87 7.67 -7.31
CA PRO A 36 -1.26 6.35 -6.82
C PRO A 36 -1.92 5.48 -7.92
N ILE A 37 -1.89 4.15 -7.75
CA ILE A 37 -2.68 3.20 -8.55
C ILE A 37 -3.69 2.47 -7.66
N LYS A 38 -4.74 1.92 -8.27
CA LYS A 38 -5.68 1.06 -7.54
C LYS A 38 -5.10 -0.35 -7.40
N GLU A 39 -5.52 -1.08 -6.38
CA GLU A 39 -5.28 -2.52 -6.30
C GLU A 39 -5.80 -3.22 -7.56
N GLU A 40 -5.23 -4.39 -7.87
CA GLU A 40 -5.53 -5.16 -9.10
C GLU A 40 -5.17 -4.44 -10.41
N THR A 41 -4.56 -3.25 -10.34
CA THR A 41 -3.96 -2.58 -11.49
C THR A 41 -2.51 -3.05 -11.65
N ALA A 42 -2.11 -3.34 -12.89
CA ALA A 42 -0.71 -3.60 -13.22
C ALA A 42 0.14 -2.35 -12.97
N GLY A 43 1.31 -2.52 -12.38
CA GLY A 43 2.29 -1.45 -12.30
C GLY A 43 2.80 -1.02 -13.68
N ASP A 44 3.46 0.13 -13.70
CA ASP A 44 4.16 0.68 -14.87
C ASP A 44 5.51 1.28 -14.45
N VAL A 45 6.09 0.79 -13.34
CA VAL A 45 7.31 1.37 -12.77
C VAL A 45 8.52 0.92 -13.59
N GLU A 46 9.27 1.88 -14.12
CA GLU A 46 10.42 1.64 -14.99
C GLU A 46 11.62 2.46 -14.52
N GLY A 47 12.77 1.79 -14.43
CA GLY A 47 14.08 2.42 -14.26
C GLY A 47 14.76 2.61 -15.62
N THR A 48 15.22 3.81 -15.91
CA THR A 48 15.94 4.14 -17.15
C THR A 48 17.30 4.74 -16.83
N GLU A 49 18.23 4.59 -17.77
CA GLU A 49 19.60 5.10 -17.67
C GLU A 49 20.06 5.62 -19.04
N SER A 50 21.14 6.41 -19.06
CA SER A 50 21.69 7.02 -20.29
C SER A 50 23.22 7.12 -20.25
N ASN A 51 23.87 6.19 -19.55
CA ASN A 51 25.32 6.14 -19.41
C ASN A 51 25.94 5.66 -20.73
N ILE A 52 27.21 6.01 -20.99
CA ILE A 52 27.89 5.68 -22.24
C ILE A 52 29.09 4.79 -21.93
N GLY A 53 29.17 3.64 -22.60
CA GLY A 53 30.32 2.73 -22.46
C GLY A 53 30.28 1.89 -21.19
N ASP A 54 29.07 1.56 -20.74
CA ASP A 54 28.72 0.85 -19.50
C ASP A 54 28.18 -0.56 -19.76
N VAL A 55 28.58 -1.18 -20.87
CA VAL A 55 28.15 -2.53 -21.29
C VAL A 55 28.43 -3.60 -20.22
N ASP A 56 29.34 -3.32 -19.29
CA ASP A 56 29.71 -4.18 -18.16
C ASP A 56 28.96 -3.86 -16.85
N ILE A 57 28.05 -2.89 -16.86
CA ILE A 57 27.17 -2.56 -15.74
C ILE A 57 25.85 -3.31 -15.88
N ILE A 58 25.39 -3.88 -14.77
CA ILE A 58 24.07 -4.47 -14.64
C ILE A 58 23.20 -3.53 -13.83
N TYR A 59 22.09 -3.10 -14.44
CA TYR A 59 21.07 -2.32 -13.77
C TYR A 59 19.92 -3.21 -13.31
N LYS A 60 19.43 -3.00 -12.08
CA LYS A 60 18.30 -3.77 -11.54
C LYS A 60 17.33 -2.86 -10.80
N LEU A 61 16.04 -3.15 -10.99
CA LEU A 61 14.93 -2.53 -10.27
C LEU A 61 14.53 -3.42 -9.09
N TYR A 62 14.36 -2.81 -7.92
CA TYR A 62 13.95 -3.49 -6.69
C TYR A 62 12.64 -2.90 -6.21
N ARG A 63 11.72 -3.76 -5.78
CA ARG A 63 10.50 -3.39 -5.06
C ARG A 63 10.58 -3.96 -3.66
N ASN A 64 10.55 -3.10 -2.63
CA ASN A 64 10.68 -3.49 -1.22
C ASN A 64 11.91 -4.39 -0.95
N GLY A 65 13.02 -4.11 -1.62
CA GLY A 65 14.28 -4.87 -1.49
C GLY A 65 14.36 -6.17 -2.30
N ILE A 66 13.31 -6.53 -3.07
CA ILE A 66 13.30 -7.73 -3.94
C ILE A 66 13.47 -7.29 -5.39
N VAL A 67 14.33 -7.97 -6.15
CA VAL A 67 14.50 -7.72 -7.60
C VAL A 67 13.20 -8.02 -8.34
N VAL A 68 12.77 -7.09 -9.17
CA VAL A 68 11.61 -7.22 -10.07
C VAL A 68 12.02 -7.02 -11.53
N SER A 69 11.09 -7.24 -12.47
CA SER A 69 11.33 -6.89 -13.87
C SER A 69 11.45 -5.37 -14.04
N ASN A 70 12.09 -4.94 -15.12
CA ASN A 70 12.18 -3.53 -15.50
C ASN A 70 11.77 -3.41 -16.99
N PRO A 71 10.58 -2.87 -17.31
CA PRO A 71 9.57 -2.33 -16.40
C PRO A 71 8.90 -3.40 -15.50
N ASP A 72 8.42 -2.99 -14.32
CA ASP A 72 7.63 -3.81 -13.40
C ASP A 72 6.14 -3.67 -13.69
N ILE A 73 5.59 -4.65 -14.40
CA ILE A 73 4.18 -4.74 -14.79
C ILE A 73 3.37 -5.68 -13.89
N THR A 74 3.88 -6.00 -12.70
CA THR A 74 3.18 -6.91 -11.77
C THR A 74 1.86 -6.28 -11.30
N ILE A 75 0.81 -7.09 -11.22
CA ILE A 75 -0.47 -6.69 -10.62
C ILE A 75 -0.34 -6.70 -9.09
N LEU A 76 -0.57 -5.55 -8.46
CA LEU A 76 -0.47 -5.39 -7.01
C LEU A 76 -1.85 -5.51 -6.35
N ASN A 77 -2.09 -6.64 -5.68
CA ASN A 77 -3.39 -6.95 -5.05
C ASN A 77 -3.50 -6.44 -3.60
N ILE A 78 -2.41 -5.93 -3.03
CA ILE A 78 -2.37 -5.50 -1.64
C ILE A 78 -2.19 -3.98 -1.60
N VAL A 79 -3.14 -3.32 -0.96
CA VAL A 79 -3.10 -1.89 -0.64
C VAL A 79 -1.89 -1.59 0.25
N GLY A 80 -1.15 -0.54 -0.07
CA GLY A 80 0.02 -0.18 0.71
C GLY A 80 1.02 0.68 -0.06
N ILE A 81 2.18 0.85 0.55
CA ILE A 81 3.30 1.60 0.00
C ILE A 81 4.36 0.61 -0.48
N TYR A 82 4.80 0.79 -1.72
CA TYR A 82 5.88 0.02 -2.33
C TYR A 82 7.04 0.98 -2.65
N THR A 83 8.20 0.71 -2.07
CA THR A 83 9.41 1.48 -2.30
C THR A 83 10.21 0.81 -3.41
N TYR A 84 10.45 1.58 -4.48
CA TYR A 84 11.28 1.17 -5.59
C TYR A 84 12.66 1.80 -5.50
N ILE A 85 13.69 1.00 -5.78
CA ILE A 85 15.09 1.43 -5.83
C ILE A 85 15.70 0.88 -7.11
N TYR A 86 16.38 1.74 -7.87
CA TYR A 86 17.10 1.37 -9.08
C TYR A 86 18.58 1.40 -8.78
N ASN A 87 19.29 0.30 -9.08
CA ASN A 87 20.70 0.18 -8.77
C ASN A 87 21.54 -0.20 -9.98
N ALA A 88 22.85 0.05 -9.86
CA ALA A 88 23.86 -0.28 -10.84
C ALA A 88 25.03 -1.00 -10.15
N THR A 89 25.50 -2.09 -10.77
CA THR A 89 26.79 -2.67 -10.39
C THR A 89 27.94 -1.74 -10.78
N GLY A 90 29.12 -1.96 -10.20
CA GLY A 90 30.33 -1.30 -10.70
C GLY A 90 30.82 -1.97 -11.97
N GLY A 91 31.53 -1.21 -12.80
CA GLY A 91 32.20 -1.69 -14.01
C GLY A 91 33.68 -1.30 -14.03
N ALA A 92 34.32 -1.42 -15.19
CA ALA A 92 35.68 -0.96 -15.45
C ALA A 92 35.80 0.55 -15.25
N ASN A 93 34.86 1.31 -15.82
CA ASN A 93 34.86 2.77 -15.81
C ASN A 93 33.91 3.39 -14.80
N TYR A 94 33.04 2.58 -14.18
CA TYR A 94 31.98 3.06 -13.30
C TYR A 94 32.04 2.49 -11.89
N THR A 95 31.69 3.30 -10.90
CA THR A 95 31.49 2.86 -9.52
C THR A 95 30.14 2.15 -9.37
N SER A 96 30.02 1.25 -8.39
CA SER A 96 28.73 0.66 -8.04
C SER A 96 27.86 1.69 -7.31
N ASN A 97 26.56 1.74 -7.61
CA ASN A 97 25.60 2.56 -6.88
C ASN A 97 24.38 1.72 -6.49
N SER A 98 24.13 1.59 -5.19
CA SER A 98 22.99 0.82 -4.66
C SER A 98 21.66 1.55 -4.77
N SER A 99 21.66 2.86 -5.07
CA SER A 99 20.47 3.70 -5.17
C SER A 99 20.74 4.86 -6.13
N LEU A 100 20.53 4.62 -7.42
CA LEU A 100 20.54 5.67 -8.46
C LEU A 100 19.38 6.64 -8.27
N ASP A 101 18.19 6.08 -8.01
CA ASP A 101 16.96 6.81 -7.76
C ASP A 101 16.00 5.97 -6.91
N THR A 102 15.01 6.63 -6.31
CA THR A 102 13.98 6.02 -5.47
C THR A 102 12.59 6.53 -5.84
N PHE A 103 11.63 5.63 -5.97
CA PHE A 103 10.24 5.96 -6.28
C PHE A 103 9.29 5.32 -5.27
N ILE A 104 8.24 6.04 -4.87
CA ILE A 104 7.24 5.56 -3.91
C ILE A 104 5.91 5.37 -4.64
N LEU A 105 5.54 4.11 -4.83
CA LEU A 105 4.23 3.74 -5.37
C LEU A 105 3.23 3.56 -4.22
N THR A 106 2.10 4.26 -4.31
CA THR A 106 0.99 4.07 -3.37
C THR A 106 -0.13 3.30 -4.08
N VAL A 107 -0.49 2.14 -3.52
CA VAL A 107 -1.63 1.33 -3.98
C VAL A 107 -2.82 1.57 -3.06
N ILE A 108 -3.96 1.96 -3.63
CA ILE A 108 -5.19 2.28 -2.90
C ILE A 108 -6.31 1.28 -3.21
N LEU A 109 -7.30 1.17 -2.33
CA LEU A 109 -8.52 0.40 -2.59
C LEU A 109 -9.27 0.97 -3.79
N ASP A 110 -9.87 0.11 -4.61
CA ASP A 110 -10.87 0.56 -5.56
C ASP A 110 -12.22 0.73 -4.84
N PRO A 111 -12.75 1.96 -4.68
CA PRO A 111 -14.03 2.18 -4.02
C PRO A 111 -15.22 1.59 -4.80
N SER A 112 -15.02 1.20 -6.06
CA SER A 112 -16.06 0.53 -6.86
C SER A 112 -16.22 -0.96 -6.52
N ILE A 113 -15.25 -1.56 -5.81
CA ILE A 113 -15.32 -2.95 -5.35
C ILE A 113 -15.87 -2.95 -3.92
N ILE A 114 -17.12 -3.38 -3.75
CA ILE A 114 -17.67 -3.63 -2.41
C ILE A 114 -17.09 -4.94 -1.89
N ARG A 115 -16.19 -4.86 -0.93
CA ARG A 115 -15.67 -6.04 -0.23
C ARG A 115 -16.72 -6.61 0.72
N TYR A 116 -16.66 -7.92 0.97
CA TYR A 116 -17.60 -8.60 1.88
C TYR A 116 -17.57 -8.00 3.30
N ASP A 117 -16.41 -7.54 3.78
CA ASP A 117 -16.30 -6.87 5.07
C ASP A 117 -17.02 -5.51 5.08
N ASP A 118 -16.96 -4.77 3.96
CA ASP A 118 -17.67 -3.52 3.79
C ASP A 118 -19.19 -3.74 3.69
N LEU A 119 -19.63 -4.75 2.94
CA LEU A 119 -21.04 -5.15 2.89
C LEU A 119 -21.57 -5.51 4.29
N THR A 120 -20.78 -6.26 5.06
CA THR A 120 -21.14 -6.67 6.42
C THR A 120 -21.28 -5.45 7.35
N LYS A 121 -20.34 -4.49 7.28
CA LYS A 121 -20.43 -3.23 8.04
C LYS A 121 -21.67 -2.43 7.66
N ARG A 122 -21.97 -2.32 6.37
CA ARG A 122 -23.15 -1.59 5.86
C ARG A 122 -24.46 -2.25 6.31
N ILE A 123 -24.53 -3.59 6.28
CA ILE A 123 -25.68 -4.35 6.79
C ILE A 123 -25.85 -4.12 8.30
N ILE A 124 -24.77 -4.23 9.08
CA ILE A 124 -24.82 -4.01 10.53
C ILE A 124 -25.30 -2.59 10.85
N GLN A 125 -24.75 -1.58 10.16
CA GLN A 125 -25.15 -0.19 10.35
C GLN A 125 -26.61 0.05 9.99
N PHE A 126 -27.10 -0.57 8.90
CA PHE A 126 -28.50 -0.52 8.51
C PHE A 126 -29.42 -1.16 9.57
N LEU A 127 -29.05 -2.33 10.09
CA LEU A 127 -29.81 -3.02 11.14
C LEU A 127 -29.84 -2.19 12.43
N GLN A 128 -28.73 -1.58 12.82
CA GLN A 128 -28.67 -0.66 13.98
C GLN A 128 -29.59 0.54 13.79
N ALA A 129 -29.59 1.16 12.60
CA ALA A 129 -30.47 2.28 12.29
C ALA A 129 -31.96 1.88 12.39
N LEU A 130 -32.32 0.68 11.93
CA LEU A 130 -33.69 0.16 12.01
C LEU A 130 -34.14 -0.06 13.47
N ILE A 131 -33.26 -0.57 14.32
CA ILE A 131 -33.53 -0.75 15.76
C ILE A 131 -33.79 0.60 16.44
N VAL A 132 -32.96 1.61 16.17
CA VAL A 132 -33.14 2.96 16.73
C VAL A 132 -34.44 3.60 16.25
N LEU A 133 -34.77 3.45 14.97
CA LEU A 133 -36.02 3.97 14.39
C LEU A 133 -37.25 3.30 15.03
N SER A 134 -37.26 1.97 15.13
CA SER A 134 -38.37 1.24 15.74
C SER A 134 -38.59 1.62 17.20
N SER A 135 -37.51 1.78 17.98
CA SER A 135 -37.59 2.19 19.38
C SER A 135 -38.18 3.61 19.52
N SER A 136 -37.81 4.52 18.62
CA SER A 136 -38.32 5.90 18.61
C SER A 136 -39.80 5.97 18.26
N ILE A 137 -40.24 5.19 17.27
CA ILE A 137 -41.66 5.10 16.86
C ILE A 137 -42.49 4.53 18.01
N ILE A 138 -42.02 3.46 18.66
CA ILE A 138 -42.72 2.84 19.79
C ILE A 138 -42.84 3.83 20.95
N LEU A 139 -41.78 4.56 21.27
CA LEU A 139 -41.81 5.60 22.30
C LEU A 139 -42.85 6.67 21.98
N MET A 140 -42.95 7.10 20.71
CA MET A 140 -43.94 8.08 20.28
C MET A 140 -45.38 7.58 20.46
N PHE A 141 -45.66 6.31 20.14
CA PHE A 141 -46.98 5.72 20.37
C PHE A 141 -47.32 5.62 21.86
N LEU A 142 -46.36 5.25 22.71
CA LEU A 142 -46.56 5.20 24.17
C LEU A 142 -46.87 6.58 24.75
N ILE A 143 -46.14 7.61 24.32
CA ILE A 143 -46.40 9.00 24.74
C ILE A 143 -47.78 9.46 24.29
N ARG A 144 -48.17 9.16 23.03
CA ARG A 144 -49.47 9.52 22.51
C ARG A 144 -50.60 8.83 23.27
N ALA A 145 -50.46 7.53 23.54
CA ALA A 145 -51.44 6.77 24.29
C ALA A 145 -51.57 7.27 25.74
N PHE A 146 -50.47 7.71 26.36
CA PHE A 146 -50.49 8.33 27.68
C PHE A 146 -51.24 9.67 27.72
N TRP A 147 -51.19 10.44 26.62
CA TRP A 147 -51.79 11.77 26.56
C TRP A 147 -53.25 11.76 26.09
N GLU A 148 -53.61 10.88 25.14
CA GLU A 148 -54.95 10.84 24.54
C GLU A 148 -55.92 9.94 25.31
N GLU A 149 -55.44 8.87 25.95
CA GLU A 149 -56.27 7.97 26.76
C GLU A 149 -55.90 8.11 28.23
N GLN A 150 -56.90 8.17 29.11
CA GLN A 150 -56.73 8.05 30.55
C GLN A 150 -56.30 6.61 30.92
N MET A 151 -55.19 6.13 30.33
CA MET A 151 -54.64 4.81 30.61
C MET A 151 -54.30 4.74 32.09
N THR A 152 -54.83 3.73 32.75
CA THR A 152 -54.47 3.48 34.14
C THR A 152 -52.99 3.07 34.21
N LEU A 153 -52.33 3.36 35.33
CA LEU A 153 -50.93 2.97 35.55
C LEU A 153 -50.69 1.47 35.28
N GLY A 154 -51.69 0.61 35.55
CA GLY A 154 -51.63 -0.83 35.29
C GLY A 154 -51.60 -1.19 33.80
N GLU A 155 -52.36 -0.49 32.96
CA GLU A 155 -52.34 -0.68 31.49
C GLU A 155 -51.03 -0.18 30.89
N MET A 156 -50.49 0.89 31.45
CA MET A 156 -49.19 1.45 31.07
C MET A 156 -48.05 0.47 31.34
N ILE A 157 -48.03 -0.15 32.53
CA ILE A 157 -47.04 -1.17 32.90
C ILE A 157 -47.17 -2.40 32.02
N ARG A 158 -48.40 -2.88 31.75
CA ARG A 158 -48.63 -4.06 30.90
C ARG A 158 -48.13 -3.82 29.47
N THR A 159 -48.44 -2.65 28.90
CA THR A 159 -48.04 -2.30 27.53
C THR A 159 -46.53 -2.11 27.42
N GLY A 160 -45.91 -1.40 28.39
CA GLY A 160 -44.47 -1.26 28.48
C GLY A 160 -43.74 -2.61 28.62
N LEU A 161 -44.29 -3.53 29.40
CA LEU A 161 -43.73 -4.88 29.55
C LEU A 161 -43.82 -5.68 28.26
N TYR A 162 -44.96 -5.66 27.55
CA TYR A 162 -45.11 -6.37 26.27
C TYR A 162 -44.19 -5.84 25.19
N VAL A 163 -44.03 -4.52 25.12
CA VAL A 163 -43.08 -3.87 24.21
C VAL A 163 -41.65 -4.26 24.56
N GLY A 164 -41.26 -4.15 25.84
CA GLY A 164 -39.92 -4.52 26.29
C GLY A 164 -39.60 -5.99 26.04
N LEU A 165 -40.55 -6.89 26.29
CA LEU A 165 -40.41 -8.32 26.02
C LEU A 165 -40.30 -8.59 24.51
N GLY A 166 -41.09 -7.90 23.69
CA GLY A 166 -41.05 -8.03 22.23
C GLY A 166 -39.70 -7.61 21.65
N VAL A 167 -39.16 -6.48 22.11
CA VAL A 167 -37.82 -6.01 21.72
C VAL A 167 -36.75 -6.98 22.19
N PHE A 168 -36.85 -7.49 23.42
CA PHE A 168 -35.89 -8.44 23.98
C PHE A 168 -35.89 -9.79 23.23
N VAL A 169 -37.07 -10.32 22.88
CA VAL A 169 -37.22 -11.54 22.08
C VAL A 169 -36.67 -11.32 20.67
N LEU A 170 -36.92 -10.16 20.05
CA LEU A 170 -36.34 -9.83 18.74
C LEU A 170 -34.81 -9.79 18.79
N ILE A 171 -34.23 -9.19 19.83
CA ILE A 171 -32.78 -9.17 20.06
C ILE A 171 -32.23 -10.60 20.22
N MET A 172 -32.89 -11.45 21.02
CA MET A 172 -32.48 -12.85 21.19
C MET A 172 -32.57 -13.68 19.92
N LEU A 173 -33.58 -13.45 19.06
CA LEU A 173 -33.73 -14.17 17.80
C LEU A 173 -32.71 -13.70 16.75
N MET A 174 -32.33 -12.43 16.80
CA MET A 174 -31.32 -11.86 15.90
C MET A 174 -29.89 -12.20 16.34
N SER A 175 -29.61 -12.40 17.63
CA SER A 175 -28.24 -12.66 18.12
C SER A 175 -27.57 -13.92 17.55
N PRO A 176 -28.23 -15.09 17.42
CA PRO A 176 -27.61 -16.25 16.78
C PRO A 176 -27.46 -16.04 15.28
N LEU A 177 -28.34 -15.26 14.63
CA LEU A 177 -28.21 -14.93 13.21
C LEU A 177 -26.97 -14.05 12.97
N VAL A 178 -26.75 -13.06 13.84
CA VAL A 178 -25.56 -12.21 13.82
C VAL A 178 -24.29 -13.03 14.07
N SER A 179 -24.31 -13.95 15.04
CA SER A 179 -23.17 -14.82 15.36
C SER A 179 -22.88 -15.86 14.27
N TYR A 180 -23.93 -16.37 13.60
CA TYR A 180 -23.82 -17.32 12.49
C TYR A 180 -23.24 -16.66 11.24
N ILE A 181 -23.72 -15.45 10.90
CA ILE A 181 -23.16 -14.66 9.81
C ILE A 181 -21.69 -14.33 10.10
N ALA A 182 -21.34 -13.95 11.33
CA ALA A 182 -19.96 -13.69 11.72
C ALA A 182 -19.05 -14.94 11.58
N GLY A 183 -19.57 -16.13 11.93
CA GLY A 183 -18.80 -17.40 11.85
C GLY A 183 -18.63 -17.98 10.44
N ILE A 184 -19.46 -17.60 9.47
CA ILE A 184 -19.28 -18.00 8.05
C ILE A 184 -18.16 -17.19 7.37
N ILE A 185 -17.80 -16.04 7.94
CA ILE A 185 -16.93 -15.05 7.30
C ILE A 185 -15.47 -15.13 7.81
N THR A 186 -15.21 -15.83 8.92
CA THR A 186 -13.86 -16.18 9.44
C THR A 186 -13.34 -17.49 8.87
#